data_AF-A0A1A0JVL2-F1
#
_entry.id   AF-A0A1A0JVL2-F1
#
_cell.length_a   1.000
_cell.length_b   1.000
_cell.length_c   1.000
_cell.angle_alpha   90.00
_cell.angle_beta   90.00
_cell.angle_gamma   90.00
#
_symmetry.space_group_name_H-M   'P 1'
#
loop_
_entity.id
_entity.type
_entity.pdbx_description
1 polymer ?
#
loop_
_entity_poly.entity_id
_entity_poly.type
_entity_poly.pdbx_seq_one_letter_code
_entity_poly.pdbx_strand_id
1 'polypeptide(L)'
;MALMSRFAKLDSAMQRGLDNGIALIFGGKVVPAEIEELLKQEAQDNLSATARGFVPNVYTVGVSSKDLENLSRDRQLPISLADQLARFLRNEGMETFGPVIVRIAEESGLRTGQLRVSSFSDAQPVEHSGFDAIITHDDNPENDGAGEQTSSRQEESPAMTSSPYSAGSGQPAGHDATTTMFRSEDVDKQNRAQQDRQPEEETTRVSLLLQDGSSRSYLVEEGSNIIGRSNDADLRIPDTGVSRQHAEISWDGHDAILVDLQSTNGTTVNDTPIENWLLADGDVITVGHSHIEVRITYPNS
;
A
#
# COMPACT_ATOMS: atom_id res chain seq x y z
N MET A 1 -29.70 14.01 0.64
CA MET A 1 -30.39 13.20 1.69
C MET A 1 -30.76 11.78 1.23
N ALA A 2 -29.95 11.09 0.39
CA ALA A 2 -30.26 9.72 -0.07
C ALA A 2 -29.24 8.66 0.39
N LEU A 3 -28.14 9.06 1.04
CA LEU A 3 -27.09 8.17 1.52
C LEU A 3 -27.37 7.66 2.95
N MET A 4 -27.86 8.51 3.86
CA MET A 4 -28.22 8.10 5.23
C MET A 4 -29.32 7.02 5.33
N SER A 5 -30.16 6.86 4.30
CA SER A 5 -31.23 5.85 4.28
C SER A 5 -30.76 4.44 3.86
N ARG A 6 -29.55 4.33 3.28
CA ARG A 6 -28.90 3.04 3.02
C ARG A 6 -28.16 2.52 4.25
N PHE A 7 -27.51 3.41 4.99
CA PHE A 7 -26.84 3.08 6.26
C PHE A 7 -27.81 2.56 7.34
N ALA A 8 -28.97 3.18 7.50
CA ALA A 8 -30.00 2.67 8.44
C ALA A 8 -30.58 1.29 8.03
N LYS A 9 -30.50 0.92 6.75
CA LYS A 9 -30.91 -0.40 6.25
C LYS A 9 -29.85 -1.47 6.43
N LEU A 10 -28.57 -1.10 6.40
CA LEU A 10 -27.42 -1.97 6.70
C LEU A 10 -27.44 -2.40 8.18
N ASP A 11 -27.61 -1.45 9.10
CA ASP A 11 -27.74 -1.69 10.55
C ASP A 11 -28.87 -2.71 10.85
N SER A 12 -30.04 -2.51 10.23
CA SER A 12 -31.19 -3.42 10.35
C SER A 12 -31.03 -4.82 9.71
N ALA A 13 -30.01 -5.02 8.87
CA ALA A 13 -29.71 -6.30 8.23
C ALA A 13 -28.53 -7.03 8.91
N MET A 14 -27.56 -6.27 9.42
CA MET A 14 -26.53 -6.76 10.35
C MET A 14 -27.18 -7.32 11.62
N GLN A 15 -28.16 -6.62 12.20
CA GLN A 15 -28.92 -7.12 13.37
C GLN A 15 -29.71 -8.42 13.09
N ARG A 16 -30.03 -8.73 11.83
CA ARG A 16 -30.84 -9.91 11.44
C ARG A 16 -30.01 -11.10 10.95
N GLY A 17 -28.75 -10.91 10.55
CA GLY A 17 -27.80 -11.97 10.21
C GLY A 17 -27.02 -12.52 11.40
N LEU A 18 -27.16 -11.85 12.55
CA LEU A 18 -26.41 -12.07 13.79
C LEU A 18 -26.69 -13.39 14.50
N ASP A 19 -27.68 -14.16 14.07
CA ASP A 19 -27.93 -15.49 14.65
C ASP A 19 -26.85 -16.53 14.26
N ASN A 20 -26.04 -16.27 13.20
CA ASN A 20 -24.99 -17.19 12.72
C ASN A 20 -23.67 -16.52 12.25
N GLY A 21 -23.49 -15.20 12.47
CA GLY A 21 -22.28 -14.46 12.07
C GLY A 21 -22.09 -14.28 10.56
N ILE A 22 -23.18 -14.22 9.77
CA ILE A 22 -23.16 -13.98 8.32
C ILE A 22 -23.79 -12.62 8.02
N ALA A 23 -23.08 -11.76 7.31
CA ALA A 23 -23.60 -10.48 6.82
C ALA A 23 -24.29 -10.66 5.46
N LEU A 24 -25.45 -10.03 5.30
CA LEU A 24 -26.23 -10.04 4.06
C LEU A 24 -26.12 -8.68 3.36
N ILE A 25 -25.68 -8.70 2.11
CA ILE A 25 -25.40 -7.50 1.31
C ILE A 25 -26.57 -7.16 0.40
N PHE A 26 -26.88 -5.87 0.31
CA PHE A 26 -27.98 -5.37 -0.50
C PHE A 26 -27.50 -4.97 -1.90
N GLY A 27 -27.71 -5.87 -2.86
CA GLY A 27 -27.33 -5.61 -4.26
C GLY A 27 -27.02 -6.88 -5.07
N GLY A 28 -27.00 -8.04 -4.40
CA GLY A 28 -26.79 -9.33 -5.03
C GLY A 28 -25.32 -9.68 -5.32
N LYS A 29 -24.37 -8.83 -4.91
CA LYS A 29 -22.92 -9.04 -4.97
C LYS A 29 -22.23 -8.28 -3.84
N VAL A 30 -21.13 -8.82 -3.33
CA VAL A 30 -20.27 -8.14 -2.36
C VAL A 30 -19.56 -6.96 -3.02
N VAL A 31 -19.55 -5.79 -2.37
CA VAL A 31 -18.76 -4.63 -2.83
C VAL A 31 -17.68 -4.25 -1.80
N PRO A 32 -16.53 -3.69 -2.23
CA PRO A 32 -15.43 -3.30 -1.35
C PRO A 32 -15.83 -2.46 -0.13
N ALA A 33 -16.67 -1.44 -0.34
CA ALA A 33 -17.09 -0.54 0.75
C ALA A 33 -17.87 -1.26 1.88
N GLU A 34 -18.58 -2.35 1.57
CA GLU A 34 -19.27 -3.13 2.60
C GLU A 34 -18.31 -4.03 3.38
N ILE A 35 -17.25 -4.51 2.74
CA ILE A 35 -16.18 -5.24 3.44
C ILE A 35 -15.48 -4.31 4.42
N GLU A 36 -15.14 -3.09 3.97
CA GLU A 36 -14.49 -2.08 4.81
C GLU A 36 -15.31 -1.78 6.07
N GLU A 37 -16.62 -1.56 5.92
CA GLU A 37 -17.50 -1.27 7.05
C GLU A 37 -17.58 -2.44 8.04
N LEU A 38 -17.65 -3.68 7.53
CA LEU A 38 -17.69 -4.87 8.38
C LEU A 38 -16.37 -5.12 9.10
N LEU A 39 -15.24 -4.79 8.49
CA LEU A 39 -13.94 -4.85 9.15
C LEU A 39 -13.83 -3.83 10.29
N LYS A 40 -14.33 -2.60 10.09
CA LYS A 40 -14.38 -1.57 11.15
C LYS A 40 -15.24 -2.03 12.32
N GLN A 41 -16.43 -2.54 12.03
CA GLN A 41 -17.34 -3.08 13.05
C GLN A 41 -16.69 -4.25 13.81
N GLU A 42 -16.10 -5.22 13.10
CA GLU A 42 -15.43 -6.37 13.72
C GLU A 42 -14.31 -5.92 14.67
N ALA A 43 -13.53 -4.89 14.29
CA ALA A 43 -12.47 -4.36 15.13
C ALA A 43 -13.00 -3.69 16.40
N GLN A 44 -14.09 -2.91 16.29
CA GLN A 44 -14.76 -2.26 17.42
C GLN A 44 -15.40 -3.29 18.37
N ASP A 45 -16.04 -4.32 17.82
CA ASP A 45 -16.69 -5.39 18.58
C ASP A 45 -15.67 -6.25 19.33
N ASN A 46 -14.48 -6.45 18.74
CA ASN A 46 -13.37 -7.20 19.34
C ASN A 46 -12.33 -6.29 20.03
N LEU A 47 -12.70 -5.05 20.38
CA LEU A 47 -11.88 -4.22 21.25
C LEU A 47 -11.69 -4.98 22.57
N SER A 48 -10.51 -5.58 22.75
CA SER A 48 -10.29 -6.49 23.87
C SER A 48 -10.38 -5.69 25.17
N ALA A 49 -11.29 -6.12 26.05
CA ALA A 49 -11.48 -5.57 27.40
C ALA A 49 -10.25 -5.74 28.32
N THR A 50 -9.09 -6.10 27.78
CA THR A 50 -7.79 -5.93 28.42
C THR A 50 -7.49 -4.44 28.61
N ALA A 51 -6.84 -4.11 29.73
CA ALA A 51 -6.60 -2.75 30.23
C ALA A 51 -5.83 -1.77 29.29
N ARG A 52 -5.47 -2.19 28.07
CA ARG A 52 -4.72 -1.41 27.08
C ARG A 52 -5.46 -1.18 25.75
N GLY A 53 -6.67 -1.70 25.55
CA GLY A 53 -7.49 -1.36 24.37
C GLY A 53 -6.91 -1.83 23.03
N PHE A 54 -6.28 -3.02 23.00
CA PHE A 54 -5.79 -3.60 21.75
C PHE A 54 -6.92 -4.23 20.93
N VAL A 55 -6.83 -4.07 19.61
CA VAL A 55 -7.72 -4.71 18.63
C VAL A 55 -6.97 -5.80 17.86
N PRO A 56 -7.70 -6.74 17.22
CA PRO A 56 -7.12 -7.73 16.31
C PRO A 56 -6.32 -7.07 15.19
N ASN A 57 -5.38 -7.81 14.62
CA ASN A 57 -4.56 -7.33 13.50
C ASN A 57 -4.58 -8.28 12.30
N VAL A 58 -5.17 -9.46 12.43
CA VAL A 58 -5.40 -10.36 11.29
C VAL A 58 -6.90 -10.55 11.10
N TYR A 59 -7.38 -10.19 9.91
CA TYR A 59 -8.78 -10.25 9.53
C TYR A 59 -8.96 -11.15 8.32
N THR A 60 -9.89 -12.10 8.40
CA THR A 60 -10.24 -12.99 7.29
C THR A 60 -11.69 -12.75 6.88
N VAL A 61 -11.88 -12.45 5.59
CA VAL A 61 -13.16 -12.19 4.95
C VAL A 61 -13.53 -13.40 4.09
N GLY A 62 -14.47 -14.21 4.56
CA GLY A 62 -15.06 -15.31 3.82
C GLY A 62 -16.16 -14.81 2.89
N VAL A 63 -16.09 -15.16 1.61
CA VAL A 63 -17.09 -14.80 0.58
C VAL A 63 -17.48 -16.00 -0.27
N SER A 64 -18.57 -15.89 -1.05
CA SER A 64 -18.89 -16.91 -2.05
C SER A 64 -17.86 -16.96 -3.18
N SER A 65 -17.68 -18.11 -3.85
CA SER A 65 -16.76 -18.25 -4.98
C SER A 65 -17.06 -17.23 -6.10
N LYS A 66 -18.34 -16.88 -6.30
CA LYS A 66 -18.73 -15.90 -7.33
C LYS A 66 -18.35 -14.47 -6.95
N ASP A 67 -18.41 -14.13 -5.67
CA ASP A 67 -17.96 -12.81 -5.19
C ASP A 67 -16.43 -12.74 -5.17
N LEU A 68 -15.75 -13.82 -4.79
CA LEU A 68 -14.29 -13.90 -4.86
C LEU A 68 -13.78 -13.63 -6.29
N GLU A 69 -14.39 -14.25 -7.30
CA GLU A 69 -14.07 -14.00 -8.72
C GLU A 69 -14.30 -12.54 -9.12
N ASN A 70 -15.33 -11.88 -8.57
CA ASN A 70 -15.61 -10.47 -8.88
C ASN A 70 -14.62 -9.53 -8.19
N LEU A 71 -14.33 -9.77 -6.90
CA LEU A 71 -13.45 -8.95 -6.07
C LEU A 71 -11.99 -9.06 -6.50
N SER A 72 -11.53 -10.26 -6.84
CA SER A 72 -10.16 -10.54 -7.30
C SER A 72 -9.76 -9.89 -8.63
N ARG A 73 -10.71 -9.26 -9.33
CA ARG A 73 -10.42 -8.41 -10.49
C ARG A 73 -9.55 -7.21 -10.10
N ASP A 74 -9.72 -6.71 -8.88
CA ASP A 74 -8.79 -5.79 -8.26
C ASP A 74 -7.86 -6.58 -7.33
N ARG A 75 -6.62 -6.81 -7.77
CA ARG A 75 -5.63 -7.58 -7.02
C ARG A 75 -5.11 -6.85 -5.79
N GLN A 76 -5.22 -5.52 -5.75
CA GLN A 76 -4.73 -4.70 -4.65
C GLN A 76 -5.77 -4.52 -3.54
N LEU A 77 -7.02 -4.91 -3.78
CA LEU A 77 -8.13 -4.71 -2.86
C LEU A 77 -7.84 -5.15 -1.41
N PRO A 78 -7.28 -6.35 -1.11
CA PRO A 78 -6.98 -6.73 0.28
C PRO A 78 -5.94 -5.82 0.94
N ILE A 79 -4.95 -5.35 0.17
CA ILE A 79 -3.90 -4.45 0.65
C ILE A 79 -4.52 -3.08 0.95
N SER A 80 -5.31 -2.53 0.03
CA SER A 80 -5.99 -1.25 0.25
C SER A 80 -6.95 -1.29 1.43
N LEU A 81 -7.69 -2.39 1.62
CA LEU A 81 -8.57 -2.58 2.78
C LEU A 81 -7.78 -2.64 4.10
N ALA A 82 -6.64 -3.33 4.11
CA ALA A 82 -5.77 -3.39 5.29
C ALA A 82 -5.23 -2.00 5.65
N ASP A 83 -4.80 -1.23 4.64
CA ASP A 83 -4.31 0.13 4.85
C ASP A 83 -5.43 1.06 5.34
N GLN A 84 -6.63 0.98 4.75
CA GLN A 84 -7.81 1.73 5.19
C GLN A 84 -8.19 1.41 6.64
N LEU A 85 -8.19 0.12 7.00
CA LEU A 85 -8.49 -0.32 8.36
C LEU A 85 -7.42 0.14 9.34
N ALA A 86 -6.13 -0.01 9.01
CA ALA A 86 -5.03 0.47 9.85
C ALA A 86 -5.12 1.98 10.12
N ARG A 87 -5.46 2.77 9.08
CA ARG A 87 -5.72 4.22 9.22
C ARG A 87 -6.87 4.48 10.18
N PHE A 88 -8.00 3.82 9.98
CA PHE A 88 -9.17 3.97 10.85
C PHE A 88 -8.85 3.65 12.32
N LEU A 89 -8.19 2.52 12.58
CA LEU A 89 -7.82 2.11 13.93
C LEU A 89 -6.91 3.14 14.61
N ARG A 90 -5.90 3.64 13.89
CA ARG A 90 -5.00 4.68 14.39
C ARG A 90 -5.76 5.97 14.72
N ASN A 91 -6.67 6.41 13.85
CA ASN A 91 -7.47 7.63 14.04
C ASN A 91 -8.39 7.53 15.26
N GLU A 92 -8.93 6.34 15.54
CA GLU A 92 -9.75 6.07 16.73
C GLU A 92 -8.91 5.85 18.00
N GLY A 93 -7.58 5.94 17.92
CA GLY A 93 -6.67 5.70 19.05
C GLY A 93 -6.57 4.24 19.48
N MET A 94 -6.94 3.30 18.61
CA MET A 94 -6.84 1.86 18.83
C MET A 94 -5.48 1.33 18.36
N GLU A 95 -4.88 0.44 19.14
CA GLU A 95 -3.57 -0.15 18.85
C GLU A 95 -3.69 -1.63 18.47
N THR A 96 -2.78 -2.11 17.62
CA THR A 96 -2.66 -3.50 17.19
C THR A 96 -1.33 -4.11 17.65
N PHE A 97 -1.26 -5.44 17.75
CA PHE A 97 -0.01 -6.15 18.09
C PHE A 97 1.02 -6.22 16.94
N GLY A 98 0.66 -5.73 15.75
CA GLY A 98 1.47 -5.81 14.54
C GLY A 98 0.76 -5.12 13.36
N PRO A 99 1.24 -5.33 12.13
CA PRO A 99 0.56 -4.80 10.95
C PRO A 99 -0.85 -5.37 10.84
N VAL A 100 -1.75 -4.58 10.28
CA VAL A 100 -3.10 -5.04 9.92
C VAL A 100 -3.02 -5.85 8.64
N ILE A 101 -3.59 -7.04 8.65
CA ILE A 101 -3.62 -7.98 7.54
C ILE A 101 -5.07 -8.30 7.23
N VAL A 102 -5.43 -8.21 5.94
CA VAL A 102 -6.75 -8.58 5.44
C VAL A 102 -6.59 -9.68 4.40
N ARG A 103 -7.20 -10.84 4.66
CA ARG A 103 -7.28 -11.96 3.73
C ARG A 103 -8.69 -12.13 3.23
N ILE A 104 -8.86 -12.32 1.92
CA ILE A 104 -10.16 -12.61 1.32
C ILE A 104 -10.13 -14.00 0.72
N ALA A 105 -11.02 -14.88 1.19
CA ALA A 105 -11.04 -16.29 0.84
C ALA A 105 -12.44 -16.75 0.46
N GLU A 106 -12.51 -17.83 -0.33
CA GLU A 106 -13.78 -18.53 -0.53
C GLU A 106 -14.18 -19.25 0.77
N GLU A 107 -15.42 -19.04 1.22
CA GLU A 107 -16.02 -19.80 2.32
C GLU A 107 -17.19 -20.64 1.81
N SER A 108 -17.09 -21.94 2.05
CA SER A 108 -18.10 -22.92 1.67
C SER A 108 -19.43 -22.63 2.37
N GLY A 109 -20.52 -22.62 1.60
CA GLY A 109 -21.88 -22.41 2.12
C GLY A 109 -22.37 -20.98 2.07
N LEU A 110 -21.51 -20.00 1.73
CA LEU A 110 -21.92 -18.63 1.47
C LEU A 110 -22.52 -18.48 0.07
N ARG A 111 -23.68 -17.84 0.00
CA ARG A 111 -24.31 -17.44 -1.27
C ARG A 111 -23.74 -16.11 -1.75
N THR A 112 -23.93 -15.80 -3.02
CA THR A 112 -23.53 -14.49 -3.56
C THR A 112 -24.21 -13.35 -2.79
N GLY A 113 -23.43 -12.33 -2.40
CA GLY A 113 -23.88 -11.27 -1.51
C GLY A 113 -23.97 -11.67 -0.04
N GLN A 114 -23.31 -12.76 0.36
CA GLN A 114 -23.08 -13.12 1.76
C GLN A 114 -21.59 -13.10 2.03
N LEU A 115 -21.22 -12.57 3.19
CA LEU A 115 -19.85 -12.61 3.66
C LEU A 115 -19.79 -12.82 5.18
N ARG A 116 -18.65 -13.31 5.65
CA ARG A 116 -18.30 -13.45 7.05
C ARG A 116 -16.97 -12.78 7.29
N VAL A 117 -16.85 -12.07 8.41
CA VAL A 117 -15.58 -11.57 8.90
C VAL A 117 -15.22 -12.36 10.15
N SER A 118 -13.94 -12.69 10.28
CA SER A 118 -13.36 -13.24 11.51
C SER A 118 -12.03 -12.56 11.75
N SER A 119 -11.66 -12.44 13.03
CA SER A 119 -10.46 -11.73 13.43
C SER A 119 -9.69 -12.46 14.52
N PHE A 120 -8.38 -12.29 14.54
CA PHE A 120 -7.52 -12.71 15.65
C PHE A 120 -6.29 -11.81 15.80
N SER A 121 -5.65 -11.89 16.96
CA SER A 121 -4.42 -11.15 17.25
C SER A 121 -3.19 -12.04 17.04
N ASP A 122 -2.22 -11.55 16.28
CA ASP A 122 -0.92 -12.18 16.05
C ASP A 122 0.20 -11.12 16.14
N ALA A 123 1.15 -11.30 17.06
CA ALA A 123 2.26 -10.37 17.27
C ALA A 123 3.40 -10.53 16.24
N GLN A 124 3.44 -11.64 15.52
CA GLN A 124 4.48 -11.96 14.53
C GLN A 124 3.83 -12.59 13.29
N PRO A 125 2.92 -11.87 12.61
CA PRO A 125 2.26 -12.45 11.47
C PRO A 125 3.27 -12.68 10.34
N VAL A 126 3.27 -13.90 9.81
CA VAL A 126 4.09 -14.30 8.64
C VAL A 126 3.35 -14.11 7.31
N GLU A 127 2.05 -13.86 7.39
CA GLU A 127 1.17 -13.70 6.24
C GLU A 127 1.10 -12.24 5.79
N HIS A 128 0.67 -12.03 4.55
CA HIS A 128 0.47 -10.69 3.97
C HIS A 128 -0.98 -10.56 3.52
N SER A 129 -1.48 -9.33 3.43
CA SER A 129 -2.82 -9.07 2.88
C SER A 129 -2.92 -9.59 1.46
N GLY A 130 -4.01 -10.28 1.14
CA GLY A 130 -4.15 -10.93 -0.16
C GLY A 130 -5.42 -11.75 -0.32
N PHE A 131 -5.57 -12.34 -1.50
CA PHE A 131 -6.60 -13.35 -1.75
C PHE A 131 -6.03 -14.74 -1.47
N ASP A 132 -6.79 -15.55 -0.75
CA ASP A 132 -6.44 -16.94 -0.53
C ASP A 132 -6.81 -17.77 -1.75
N ALA A 133 -5.79 -17.98 -2.58
CA ALA A 133 -5.71 -18.92 -3.68
C ALA A 133 -7.01 -19.13 -4.49
N ILE A 134 -7.17 -18.34 -5.56
CA ILE A 134 -7.74 -18.89 -6.79
C ILE A 134 -6.69 -19.87 -7.32
N ILE A 135 -6.71 -21.13 -6.88
CA ILE A 135 -5.92 -22.17 -7.54
C ILE A 135 -6.59 -22.46 -8.89
N THR A 136 -6.29 -21.63 -9.89
CA THR A 136 -6.22 -22.17 -11.24
C THR A 136 -5.00 -23.07 -11.23
N HIS A 137 -5.25 -24.37 -11.10
CA HIS A 137 -4.25 -25.39 -11.37
C HIS A 137 -3.85 -25.22 -12.84
N ASP A 138 -2.79 -24.46 -13.09
CA ASP A 138 -1.95 -24.64 -14.27
C ASP A 138 -0.61 -25.24 -13.79
N ASP A 139 -0.73 -26.26 -12.92
CA ASP A 139 0.35 -27.20 -12.69
C ASP A 139 0.37 -28.16 -13.87
N ASN A 140 1.31 -27.94 -14.77
CA ASN A 140 1.79 -28.93 -15.71
C ASN A 140 2.30 -30.15 -14.92
N PRO A 141 1.59 -31.30 -14.87
CA PRO A 141 2.03 -32.45 -14.13
C PRO A 141 2.65 -33.43 -15.13
N GLU A 142 3.79 -33.07 -15.68
CA GLU A 142 4.62 -34.02 -16.43
C GLU A 142 6.07 -33.92 -15.96
N ASN A 143 6.30 -34.32 -14.71
CA ASN A 143 7.46 -35.16 -14.41
C ASN A 143 7.25 -35.90 -13.09
N ASP A 144 6.71 -37.11 -13.16
CA ASP A 144 7.31 -38.27 -12.51
C ASP A 144 6.48 -39.53 -12.76
N GLY A 145 7.09 -40.51 -13.44
CA GLY A 145 6.44 -41.76 -13.83
C GLY A 145 7.35 -42.80 -14.46
N ALA A 146 8.41 -43.18 -13.74
CA ALA A 146 9.04 -44.51 -13.64
C ALA A 146 9.44 -45.31 -14.91
N GLY A 147 10.71 -45.72 -14.92
CA GLY A 147 11.21 -46.85 -15.71
C GLY A 147 12.53 -47.38 -15.14
N GLU A 148 12.44 -48.46 -14.36
CA GLU A 148 13.53 -49.24 -13.77
C GLU A 148 14.67 -49.61 -14.75
N GLN A 149 15.91 -49.64 -14.25
CA GLN A 149 16.80 -50.83 -14.32
C GLN A 149 18.14 -50.62 -13.59
N THR A 150 18.24 -51.31 -12.45
CA THR A 150 19.36 -52.20 -12.04
C THR A 150 20.75 -52.02 -12.67
N SER A 151 21.76 -51.69 -11.83
CA SER A 151 22.86 -52.63 -11.48
C SER A 151 24.05 -51.96 -10.80
N SER A 152 24.55 -52.68 -9.78
CA SER A 152 25.94 -52.78 -9.29
C SER A 152 26.64 -51.53 -8.74
N ARG A 153 26.70 -51.46 -7.42
CA ARG A 153 27.69 -50.71 -6.64
C ARG A 153 28.62 -51.73 -5.95
N GLN A 154 29.89 -51.74 -6.35
CA GLN A 154 31.05 -52.33 -5.65
C GLN A 154 32.11 -51.23 -5.64
N GLU A 155 32.60 -50.83 -4.45
CA GLU A 155 34.01 -50.98 -4.01
C GLU A 155 34.97 -50.14 -4.87
N GLU A 156 35.78 -49.17 -4.41
CA GLU A 156 36.69 -49.06 -3.27
C GLU A 156 37.22 -47.60 -3.21
N SER A 157 37.74 -47.15 -2.07
CA SER A 157 38.80 -46.11 -2.00
C SER A 157 40.14 -46.85 -1.81
N PRO A 158 41.29 -46.38 -2.36
CA PRO A 158 42.09 -45.38 -1.61
C PRO A 158 43.04 -44.44 -2.41
N ALA A 159 43.26 -43.25 -1.84
CA ALA A 159 44.52 -42.52 -1.61
C ALA A 159 45.60 -42.21 -2.70
N MET A 160 46.06 -40.94 -2.64
CA MET A 160 47.45 -40.40 -2.79
C MET A 160 47.95 -39.77 -4.12
N THR A 161 48.31 -38.48 -3.99
CA THR A 161 49.63 -37.88 -4.33
C THR A 161 49.95 -37.21 -5.69
N SER A 162 50.54 -36.02 -5.53
CA SER A 162 51.52 -35.27 -6.36
C SER A 162 51.05 -34.35 -7.51
N SER A 163 51.28 -33.05 -7.30
CA SER A 163 51.73 -32.10 -8.34
C SER A 163 53.19 -32.41 -8.74
N PRO A 164 53.67 -31.98 -9.92
CA PRO A 164 54.41 -30.70 -9.98
C PRO A 164 54.39 -29.91 -11.33
N TYR A 165 54.64 -28.60 -11.21
CA TYR A 165 55.39 -27.66 -12.09
C TYR A 165 55.38 -27.77 -13.64
N SER A 166 55.10 -26.64 -14.32
CA SER A 166 56.16 -25.84 -15.00
C SER A 166 55.68 -24.54 -15.65
N ALA A 167 56.56 -23.55 -15.56
CA ALA A 167 56.48 -22.17 -16.04
C ALA A 167 56.95 -22.02 -17.50
N GLY A 168 56.60 -20.88 -18.11
CA GLY A 168 57.11 -20.47 -19.42
C GLY A 168 56.90 -18.99 -19.68
N SER A 169 57.83 -18.17 -19.18
CA SER A 169 58.03 -16.74 -19.43
C SER A 169 58.50 -16.43 -20.86
N GLY A 170 58.20 -15.23 -21.37
CA GLY A 170 58.82 -14.70 -22.59
C GLY A 170 58.44 -13.27 -22.94
N GLN A 171 59.14 -12.31 -22.34
CA GLN A 171 59.35 -10.95 -22.87
C GLN A 171 60.75 -10.96 -23.54
N PRO A 172 61.09 -10.06 -24.50
CA PRO A 172 61.66 -8.76 -24.08
C PRO A 172 61.49 -7.54 -25.03
N ALA A 173 61.74 -6.37 -24.43
CA ALA A 173 62.46 -5.13 -24.84
C ALA A 173 62.51 -4.68 -26.33
N GLY A 174 62.58 -3.39 -26.70
CA GLY A 174 62.84 -2.11 -26.02
C GLY A 174 63.38 -1.08 -27.04
N HIS A 175 63.59 0.17 -26.58
CA HIS A 175 64.39 1.30 -27.13
C HIS A 175 63.67 2.59 -27.57
N ASP A 176 63.93 3.65 -26.77
CA ASP A 176 64.31 5.06 -27.05
C ASP A 176 63.54 5.91 -28.10
N ALA A 177 63.36 7.24 -27.98
CA ALA A 177 63.52 8.25 -26.94
C ALA A 177 62.98 9.60 -27.50
N THR A 178 62.70 10.57 -26.60
CA THR A 178 62.87 12.04 -26.79
C THR A 178 61.72 12.92 -27.35
N THR A 179 61.27 13.84 -26.47
CA THR A 179 60.80 15.24 -26.71
C THR A 179 59.54 15.51 -27.54
N THR A 180 58.49 16.06 -26.89
CA THR A 180 58.09 17.48 -27.00
C THR A 180 56.90 17.77 -26.07
N MET A 181 57.06 18.80 -25.24
CA MET A 181 56.07 19.39 -24.36
C MET A 181 54.91 19.99 -25.17
N PHE A 182 53.67 19.54 -24.94
CA PHE A 182 52.47 20.31 -25.28
C PHE A 182 51.50 20.33 -24.11
N ARG A 183 51.29 21.57 -23.67
CA ARG A 183 50.40 22.10 -22.64
C ARG A 183 48.95 21.62 -22.83
N SER A 184 48.41 20.93 -21.84
CA SER A 184 46.97 20.63 -21.74
C SER A 184 46.44 21.14 -20.40
N GLU A 185 46.22 22.46 -20.31
CA GLU A 185 45.55 23.11 -19.18
C GLU A 185 44.04 23.34 -19.46
N ASP A 186 43.50 22.82 -20.57
CA ASP A 186 42.14 23.15 -21.04
C ASP A 186 41.14 21.97 -21.10
N VAL A 187 41.51 20.77 -20.65
CA VAL A 187 40.58 19.61 -20.65
C VAL A 187 39.77 19.50 -19.35
N ASP A 188 40.21 20.14 -18.26
CA ASP A 188 39.58 19.98 -16.93
C ASP A 188 38.33 20.82 -16.69
N LYS A 189 37.96 21.73 -17.61
CA LYS A 189 36.80 22.62 -17.42
C LYS A 189 35.49 22.12 -18.03
N GLN A 190 35.52 21.12 -18.91
CA GLN A 190 34.30 20.57 -19.52
C GLN A 190 33.73 19.36 -18.76
N ASN A 191 34.50 18.73 -17.87
CA ASN A 191 34.01 17.59 -17.06
C ASN A 191 33.47 17.99 -15.67
N ARG A 192 33.62 19.26 -15.26
CA ARG A 192 33.24 19.71 -13.91
C ARG A 192 31.78 20.18 -13.79
N ALA A 193 31.05 20.31 -14.90
CA ALA A 193 29.64 20.72 -14.91
C ALA A 193 28.65 19.55 -15.03
N GLN A 194 29.11 18.30 -15.00
CA GLN A 194 28.25 17.10 -15.05
C GLN A 194 28.34 16.25 -13.78
N GLN A 195 29.07 16.70 -12.76
CA GLN A 195 29.40 15.92 -11.55
C GLN A 195 28.89 16.59 -10.25
N ASP A 196 27.78 17.32 -10.33
CA ASP A 196 26.98 17.81 -9.20
C ASP A 196 25.51 17.34 -9.29
N ARG A 197 25.20 16.34 -10.13
CA ARG A 197 23.96 15.59 -9.97
C ARG A 197 24.15 14.65 -8.78
N GLN A 198 23.92 15.20 -7.59
CA GLN A 198 23.63 14.43 -6.40
C GLN A 198 22.56 13.37 -6.79
N PRO A 199 22.68 12.10 -6.36
CA PRO A 199 21.57 11.18 -6.50
C PRO A 199 20.41 11.82 -5.74
N GLU A 200 19.33 12.19 -6.46
CA GLU A 200 18.06 12.53 -5.79
C GLU A 200 17.73 11.31 -4.95
N GLU A 201 17.85 11.45 -3.63
CA GLU A 201 17.44 10.40 -2.70
C GLU A 201 16.02 10.01 -3.06
N GLU A 202 15.81 8.72 -3.29
CA GLU A 202 14.50 8.17 -3.57
C GLU A 202 13.66 8.39 -2.30
N THR A 203 12.97 9.52 -2.21
CA THR A 203 12.12 9.87 -1.06
C THR A 203 10.66 9.78 -1.44
N THR A 204 9.81 9.46 -0.45
CA THR A 204 8.36 9.48 -0.62
C THR A 204 7.93 10.91 -0.94
N ARG A 205 7.15 11.08 -2.00
CA ARG A 205 6.64 12.39 -2.43
C ARG A 205 5.12 12.38 -2.40
N VAL A 206 4.54 13.42 -1.82
CA VAL A 206 3.08 13.62 -1.80
C VAL A 206 2.74 14.78 -2.72
N SER A 207 1.89 14.53 -3.72
CA SER A 207 1.41 15.52 -4.67
C SER A 207 -0.12 15.64 -4.60
N LEU A 208 -0.62 16.86 -4.66
CA LEU A 208 -2.04 17.19 -4.66
C LEU A 208 -2.45 17.65 -6.06
N LEU A 209 -3.37 16.95 -6.71
CA LEU A 209 -3.81 17.24 -8.07
C LEU A 209 -5.23 17.81 -8.05
N LEU A 210 -5.39 19.03 -8.56
CA LEU A 210 -6.70 19.68 -8.64
C LEU A 210 -7.51 19.10 -9.80
N GLN A 211 -8.72 18.62 -9.49
CA GLN A 211 -9.66 18.06 -10.46
C GLN A 211 -10.61 19.13 -11.02
N ASP A 212 -10.07 20.29 -11.39
CA ASP A 212 -10.81 21.43 -11.97
C ASP A 212 -10.56 21.60 -13.49
N GLY A 213 -9.87 20.64 -14.11
CA GLY A 213 -9.46 20.67 -15.51
C GLY A 213 -8.21 21.53 -15.80
N SER A 214 -7.66 22.20 -14.79
CA SER A 214 -6.46 23.05 -14.95
C SER A 214 -5.14 22.27 -14.93
N SER A 215 -5.16 20.98 -14.57
CA SER A 215 -3.98 20.15 -14.34
C SER A 215 -2.98 20.73 -13.34
N ARG A 216 -3.44 21.63 -12.44
CA ARG A 216 -2.60 22.20 -11.39
C ARG A 216 -2.29 21.12 -10.37
N SER A 217 -1.00 20.92 -10.10
CA SER A 217 -0.50 20.09 -9.01
C SER A 217 0.28 20.92 -8.01
N TYR A 218 0.28 20.48 -6.76
CA TYR A 218 1.08 21.04 -5.68
C TYR A 218 1.87 19.92 -5.02
N LEU A 219 3.19 20.09 -4.90
CA LEU A 219 4.04 19.17 -4.16
C LEU A 219 3.99 19.57 -2.69
N VAL A 220 3.61 18.63 -1.82
CA VAL A 220 3.59 18.85 -0.37
C VAL A 220 5.02 18.89 0.12
N GLU A 221 5.38 19.97 0.82
CA GLU A 221 6.69 20.13 1.44
C GLU A 221 6.68 19.56 2.86
N GLU A 222 7.84 19.21 3.42
CA GLU A 222 7.91 18.80 4.82
C GLU A 222 7.47 19.95 5.75
N GLY A 223 6.73 19.61 6.79
CA GLY A 223 6.11 20.55 7.72
C GLY A 223 4.67 20.88 7.33
N SER A 224 4.29 22.13 7.57
CA SER A 224 2.92 22.64 7.45
C SER A 224 2.64 23.14 6.04
N ASN A 225 1.55 22.67 5.43
CA ASN A 225 1.08 23.08 4.12
C ASN A 225 -0.39 23.50 4.19
N ILE A 226 -0.66 24.79 4.05
CA ILE A 226 -2.00 25.35 4.18
C ILE A 226 -2.75 25.30 2.85
N ILE A 227 -3.92 24.65 2.87
CA ILE A 227 -4.91 24.68 1.80
C ILE A 227 -5.94 25.75 2.14
N GLY A 228 -6.20 26.67 1.20
CA GLY A 228 -7.21 27.70 1.43
C GLY A 228 -7.39 28.67 0.27
N ARG A 229 -8.32 29.61 0.44
CA ARG A 229 -8.61 30.65 -0.55
C ARG A 229 -7.71 31.88 -0.43
N SER A 230 -7.06 32.05 0.73
CA SER A 230 -6.18 33.22 0.96
C SER A 230 -5.02 33.24 -0.03
N ASN A 231 -4.43 34.42 -0.22
CA ASN A 231 -3.18 34.53 -0.97
C ASN A 231 -1.97 34.01 -0.18
N ASP A 232 -2.13 33.85 1.14
CA ASP A 232 -1.10 33.34 2.06
C ASP A 232 -1.18 31.82 2.26
N ALA A 233 -2.06 31.13 1.53
CA ALA A 233 -2.15 29.66 1.56
C ALA A 233 -1.15 29.08 0.56
N ASP A 234 -0.45 28.01 0.95
CA ASP A 234 0.53 27.34 0.10
C ASP A 234 -0.15 26.71 -1.13
N LEU A 235 -1.26 26.02 -0.91
CA LEU A 235 -2.17 25.61 -1.98
C LEU A 235 -3.40 26.51 -2.04
N ARG A 236 -3.31 27.52 -2.91
CA ARG A 236 -4.42 28.46 -3.16
C ARG A 236 -5.52 27.88 -4.05
N ILE A 237 -6.71 27.75 -3.48
CA ILE A 237 -7.94 27.34 -4.14
C ILE A 237 -8.91 28.54 -4.26
N PRO A 238 -9.09 29.14 -5.45
CA PRO A 238 -9.93 30.32 -5.65
C PRO A 238 -11.43 29.98 -5.69
N ASP A 239 -11.91 29.26 -4.68
CA ASP A 239 -13.30 28.84 -4.52
C ASP A 239 -13.95 29.60 -3.36
N THR A 240 -15.18 30.08 -3.57
CA THR A 240 -15.94 30.84 -2.57
C THR A 240 -16.41 29.96 -1.41
N GLY A 241 -16.54 28.65 -1.63
CA GLY A 241 -16.86 27.65 -0.60
C GLY A 241 -15.66 27.26 0.27
N VAL A 242 -14.45 27.74 -0.05
CA VAL A 242 -13.23 27.43 0.69
C VAL A 242 -12.90 28.55 1.68
N SER A 243 -12.46 28.19 2.88
CA SER A 243 -12.05 29.13 3.93
C SER A 243 -10.73 29.79 3.57
N ARG A 244 -10.38 30.91 4.21
CA ARG A 244 -9.09 31.59 3.94
C ARG A 244 -7.90 30.68 4.24
N GLN A 245 -7.94 30.04 5.41
CA GLN A 245 -7.17 28.85 5.78
C GLN A 245 -8.23 27.80 6.07
N HIS A 246 -8.24 26.70 5.33
CA HIS A 246 -9.33 25.72 5.35
C HIS A 246 -8.90 24.41 5.95
N ALA A 247 -7.77 23.89 5.48
CA ALA A 247 -7.14 22.70 6.03
C ALA A 247 -5.63 22.85 5.99
N GLU A 248 -4.95 22.07 6.79
CA GLU A 248 -3.50 21.95 6.85
C GLU A 248 -3.11 20.51 6.53
N ILE A 249 -2.08 20.32 5.70
CA ILE A 249 -1.40 19.03 5.58
C ILE A 249 -0.07 19.15 6.30
N SER A 250 0.10 18.37 7.37
CA SER A 250 1.37 18.15 8.03
C SER A 250 2.06 16.95 7.39
N TRP A 251 3.25 17.14 6.84
CA TRP A 251 4.05 16.08 6.22
C TRP A 251 5.40 15.96 6.92
N ASP A 252 5.80 14.77 7.37
CA ASP A 252 7.07 14.56 8.08
C ASP A 252 8.12 13.77 7.26
N GLY A 253 7.85 13.54 5.98
CA GLY A 253 8.65 12.68 5.11
C GLY A 253 8.15 11.22 5.04
N HIS A 254 7.24 10.83 5.94
CA HIS A 254 6.67 9.48 6.00
C HIS A 254 5.13 9.46 6.00
N ASP A 255 4.51 10.23 6.89
CA ASP A 255 3.06 10.30 7.10
C ASP A 255 2.51 11.70 6.77
N ALA A 256 1.49 11.78 5.92
CA ALA A 256 0.82 13.03 5.53
C ALA A 256 -0.53 13.15 6.23
N ILE A 257 -0.67 14.04 7.19
CA ILE A 257 -1.89 14.20 7.99
C ILE A 257 -2.60 15.48 7.55
N LEU A 258 -3.81 15.34 7.01
CA LEU A 258 -4.74 16.44 6.75
C LEU A 258 -5.52 16.78 8.02
N VAL A 259 -5.64 18.06 8.34
CA VAL A 259 -6.42 18.57 9.48
C VAL A 259 -7.34 19.70 9.01
N ASP A 260 -8.63 19.62 9.32
CA ASP A 260 -9.56 20.73 9.08
C ASP A 260 -9.33 21.84 10.10
N LEU A 261 -9.13 23.07 9.63
CA LEU A 261 -8.85 24.24 10.48
C LEU A 261 -10.13 24.98 10.88
N GLN A 262 -11.13 24.24 11.36
CA GLN A 262 -12.46 24.74 11.71
C GLN A 262 -13.08 25.52 10.54
N SER A 263 -13.03 24.91 9.36
CA SER A 263 -13.49 25.52 8.13
C SER A 263 -15.01 25.72 8.14
N THR A 264 -15.51 26.66 7.33
CA THR A 264 -16.95 27.01 7.34
C THR A 264 -17.83 25.90 6.79
N ASN A 265 -17.35 25.15 5.80
CA ASN A 265 -18.11 24.11 5.11
C ASN A 265 -17.63 22.69 5.43
N GLY A 266 -16.61 22.56 6.28
CA GLY A 266 -15.94 21.30 6.55
C GLY A 266 -15.06 20.83 5.41
N THR A 267 -14.22 19.85 5.74
CA THR A 267 -13.38 19.08 4.81
C THR A 267 -13.90 17.64 4.78
N THR A 268 -13.93 17.02 3.60
CA THR A 268 -14.19 15.59 3.49
C THR A 268 -13.05 14.90 2.75
N VAL A 269 -12.81 13.63 3.08
CA VAL A 269 -11.94 12.73 2.32
C VAL A 269 -12.78 11.53 1.90
N ASN A 270 -12.81 11.21 0.61
CA ASN A 270 -13.64 10.14 0.05
C ASN A 270 -15.11 10.24 0.52
N ASP A 271 -15.69 11.45 0.43
CA ASP A 271 -17.04 11.81 0.89
C ASP A 271 -17.32 11.67 2.40
N THR A 272 -16.30 11.34 3.21
CA THR A 272 -16.40 11.23 4.67
C THR A 272 -15.92 12.53 5.32
N PRO A 273 -16.71 13.20 6.17
CA PRO A 273 -16.28 14.39 6.89
C PRO A 273 -15.18 14.06 7.91
N ILE A 274 -14.16 14.91 8.00
CA ILE A 274 -12.99 14.69 8.84
C ILE A 274 -12.70 15.89 9.73
N GLU A 275 -12.09 15.62 10.88
CA GLU A 275 -11.36 16.64 11.66
C GLU A 275 -9.85 16.50 11.40
N ASN A 276 -9.36 15.25 11.36
CA ASN A 276 -8.01 14.90 10.92
C ASN A 276 -8.05 13.59 10.11
N TRP A 277 -7.08 13.39 9.23
CA TRP A 277 -7.02 12.24 8.33
C TRP A 277 -5.59 11.96 7.86
N LEU A 278 -5.08 10.74 8.08
CA LEU A 278 -3.84 10.27 7.46
C LEU A 278 -4.10 9.96 5.98
N LEU A 279 -3.52 10.76 5.09
CA LEU A 279 -3.72 10.66 3.65
C LEU A 279 -3.03 9.43 3.07
N ALA A 280 -3.70 8.81 2.10
CA ALA A 280 -3.18 7.73 1.28
C ALA A 280 -3.15 8.10 -0.21
N ASP A 281 -2.38 7.35 -1.00
CA ASP A 281 -2.44 7.47 -2.46
C ASP A 281 -3.87 7.21 -2.95
N GLY A 282 -4.36 8.08 -3.82
CA GLY A 282 -5.70 7.99 -4.41
C GLY A 282 -6.80 8.62 -3.57
N ASP A 283 -6.53 9.09 -2.35
CA ASP A 283 -7.54 9.80 -1.54
C ASP A 283 -8.03 11.05 -2.28
N VAL A 284 -9.34 11.32 -2.21
CA VAL A 284 -9.94 12.53 -2.77
C VAL A 284 -10.37 13.44 -1.63
N ILE A 285 -9.67 14.55 -1.48
CA ILE A 285 -10.01 15.63 -0.55
C ILE A 285 -11.02 16.56 -1.24
N THR A 286 -12.14 16.82 -0.57
CA THR A 286 -13.13 17.80 -1.04
C THR A 286 -13.21 18.97 -0.07
N VAL A 287 -13.02 20.18 -0.61
CA VAL A 287 -13.12 21.44 0.11
C VAL A 287 -13.95 22.42 -0.71
N GLY A 288 -15.04 22.96 -0.15
CA GLY A 288 -15.99 23.76 -0.93
C GLY A 288 -16.57 22.95 -2.10
N HIS A 289 -16.33 23.39 -3.34
CA HIS A 289 -16.70 22.68 -4.57
C HIS A 289 -15.48 22.07 -5.29
N SER A 290 -14.31 22.15 -4.66
CA SER A 290 -13.04 21.73 -5.24
C SER A 290 -12.69 20.32 -4.77
N HIS A 291 -12.24 19.50 -5.72
CA HIS A 291 -11.78 18.13 -5.48
C HIS A 291 -10.28 18.05 -5.75
N ILE A 292 -9.56 17.45 -4.84
CA ILE A 292 -8.10 17.35 -4.85
C ILE A 292 -7.75 15.88 -4.67
N GLU A 293 -7.15 15.28 -5.68
CA GLU A 293 -6.67 13.90 -5.63
C GLU A 293 -5.25 13.87 -5.05
N VAL A 294 -5.04 13.01 -4.07
CA VAL A 294 -3.74 12.78 -3.45
C VAL A 294 -2.98 11.73 -4.24
N ARG A 295 -1.73 12.00 -4.55
CA ARG A 295 -0.80 11.04 -5.15
C ARG A 295 0.44 10.90 -4.29
N ILE A 296 0.70 9.70 -3.78
CA ILE A 296 1.88 9.38 -2.99
C ILE A 296 2.76 8.47 -3.83
N THR A 297 3.94 8.96 -4.20
CA THR A 297 4.95 8.18 -4.89
C THR A 297 5.97 7.69 -3.88
N TYR A 298 6.05 6.37 -3.72
CA TYR A 298 7.05 5.74 -2.86
C TYR A 298 8.33 5.45 -3.66
N PRO A 299 9.50 5.55 -3.03
CA PRO A 299 10.75 5.12 -3.65
C PRO A 299 10.76 3.60 -3.85
N ASN A 300 10.83 3.16 -5.12
CA ASN A 300 10.95 1.77 -5.58
C ASN A 300 10.15 0.72 -4.78
N SER A 301 8.91 0.47 -5.20
CA SER A 301 8.20 -0.80 -4.94
C SER A 301 8.53 -1.83 -6.02
#